data_AF-A0AAE3P0D7-F1
#
_entry.id   AF-A0AAE3P0D7-F1
#
_cell.length_a   1.000
_cell.length_b   1.000
_cell.length_c   1.000
_cell.angle_alpha   90.00
_cell.angle_beta   90.00
_cell.angle_gamma   90.00
#
_symmetry.space_group_name_H-M   'P 1'
#
loop_
_entity.id
_entity.type
_entity.pdbx_description
1 polymer ?
#
loop_
_entity_poly.entity_id
_entity_poly.type
_entity_poly.pdbx_seq_one_letter_code
_entity_poly.pdbx_strand_id
1 'polypeptide(L)'
;MKNHLDFKSLQIFSKLFLLKAEEIGYFVISIGLLIGFALVVFDAFKTLFFVPSYKDFTQSSILILDKFLIALIFLEIFYTVQIALLEESAIKCVEPFLLVAITALIRRLLILSFEVSHSKELPVEKIKYALIELLEVGFLILLLLAGLIVLRKMRRG
;
A
#
# COMPACT_ATOMS: atom_id res chain seq x y z
N MET A 1 -22.25 48.10 -8.96
CA MET A 1 -21.15 47.74 -8.04
C MET A 1 -21.64 46.76 -6.96
N LYS A 2 -22.14 45.55 -7.34
CA LYS A 2 -22.78 44.60 -6.41
C LYS A 2 -22.49 43.10 -6.64
N ASN A 3 -21.69 42.73 -7.65
CA ASN A 3 -21.48 41.31 -8.04
C ASN A 3 -20.16 40.67 -7.57
N HIS A 4 -19.26 41.38 -6.89
CA HIS A 4 -17.95 40.81 -6.49
C HIS A 4 -17.93 40.12 -5.12
N LEU A 5 -18.99 40.24 -4.31
CA LEU A 5 -19.06 39.67 -2.96
C LEU A 5 -19.58 38.21 -2.94
N ASP A 6 -20.45 37.85 -3.88
CA ASP A 6 -21.13 36.53 -3.91
C ASP A 6 -20.19 35.37 -4.32
N PHE A 7 -19.22 35.65 -5.20
CA PHE A 7 -18.22 34.66 -5.62
C PHE A 7 -17.27 34.26 -4.47
N LYS A 8 -16.98 35.18 -3.54
CA LYS A 8 -16.06 34.95 -2.42
C LYS A 8 -16.74 34.13 -1.32
N SER A 9 -18.02 34.36 -1.04
CA SER A 9 -18.81 33.53 -0.11
C SER A 9 -19.02 32.10 -0.62
N LEU A 10 -19.24 31.91 -1.92
CA LEU A 10 -19.34 30.58 -2.54
C LEU A 10 -18.02 29.79 -2.46
N GLN A 11 -16.87 30.44 -2.69
CA GLN A 11 -15.55 29.80 -2.55
C GLN A 11 -15.22 29.42 -1.10
N ILE A 12 -15.66 30.21 -0.12
CA ILE A 12 -15.48 29.89 1.30
C ILE A 12 -16.38 28.70 1.67
N PHE A 13 -17.64 28.70 1.24
CA PHE A 13 -18.57 27.61 1.48
C PHE A 13 -18.11 26.29 0.84
N SER A 14 -17.62 26.33 -0.41
CA SER A 14 -17.09 25.14 -1.08
C SER A 14 -15.86 24.59 -0.37
N LYS A 15 -14.95 25.44 0.11
CA LYS A 15 -13.78 25.01 0.90
C LYS A 15 -14.19 24.37 2.22
N LEU A 16 -15.13 24.97 2.95
CA LEU A 16 -15.66 24.42 4.20
C LEU A 16 -16.35 23.07 4.00
N PHE A 17 -17.11 22.92 2.92
CA PHE A 17 -17.76 21.65 2.59
C PHE A 17 -16.74 20.57 2.22
N LEU A 18 -15.73 20.91 1.40
CA LEU A 18 -14.68 19.98 1.00
C LEU A 18 -13.84 19.51 2.19
N LEU A 19 -13.43 20.42 3.08
CA LEU A 19 -12.66 20.05 4.28
C LEU A 19 -13.44 19.11 5.20
N LYS A 20 -14.74 19.36 5.38
CA LYS A 20 -15.59 18.50 6.22
C LYS A 20 -15.84 17.14 5.56
N ALA A 21 -15.98 17.08 4.24
CA ALA A 21 -16.11 15.84 3.49
C ALA A 21 -14.80 15.02 3.52
N GLU A 22 -13.66 15.68 3.45
CA GLU A 22 -12.32 15.10 3.56
C GLU A 22 -12.10 14.45 4.93
N GLU A 23 -12.40 15.17 6.02
CA GLU A 23 -12.32 14.65 7.39
C GLU A 23 -13.20 13.40 7.60
N ILE A 24 -14.45 13.44 7.11
CA ILE A 24 -15.37 12.29 7.18
C ILE A 24 -14.83 11.13 6.33
N GLY A 25 -14.33 11.41 5.14
CA GLY A 25 -13.75 10.41 4.24
C GLY A 25 -12.58 9.67 4.90
N TYR A 26 -11.64 10.41 5.50
CA TYR A 26 -10.52 9.81 6.21
C TYR A 26 -10.94 8.99 7.42
N PHE A 27 -11.95 9.44 8.18
CA PHE A 27 -12.47 8.69 9.31
C PHE A 27 -13.10 7.36 8.88
N VAL A 28 -13.93 7.37 7.82
CA VAL A 28 -14.55 6.17 7.25
C VAL A 28 -13.48 5.22 6.71
N ILE A 29 -12.49 5.73 5.97
CA ILE A 29 -11.38 4.94 5.45
C ILE A 29 -10.58 4.30 6.60
N SER A 30 -10.27 5.06 7.64
CA SER A 30 -9.52 4.58 8.81
C SER A 30 -10.24 3.44 9.53
N ILE A 31 -11.55 3.57 9.75
CA ILE A 31 -12.37 2.50 10.35
C ILE A 31 -12.38 1.27 9.45
N GLY A 32 -12.59 1.45 8.15
CA GLY A 32 -12.59 0.35 7.18
C GLY A 32 -11.26 -0.41 7.17
N LEU A 33 -10.13 0.31 7.17
CA LEU A 33 -8.79 -0.25 7.27
C LEU A 33 -8.59 -1.03 8.57
N LEU A 34 -9.03 -0.49 9.70
CA LEU A 34 -8.88 -1.13 11.01
C LEU A 34 -9.68 -2.45 11.08
N ILE A 35 -10.93 -2.44 10.58
CA ILE A 35 -11.76 -3.65 10.49
C ILE A 35 -11.11 -4.67 9.55
N GLY A 36 -10.70 -4.26 8.35
CA GLY A 36 -10.05 -5.15 7.39
C GLY A 36 -8.77 -5.76 7.92
N PHE A 37 -7.92 -4.96 8.58
CA PHE A 37 -6.73 -5.42 9.27
C PHE A 37 -7.05 -6.49 10.33
N ALA A 38 -8.04 -6.22 11.19
CA ALA A 38 -8.45 -7.17 12.22
C ALA A 38 -8.95 -8.51 11.63
N LEU A 39 -9.71 -8.46 10.53
CA LEU A 39 -10.19 -9.67 9.83
C LEU A 39 -9.03 -10.48 9.24
N VAL A 40 -8.09 -9.83 8.56
CA VAL A 40 -6.91 -10.50 7.97
C VAL A 40 -6.05 -11.13 9.05
N VAL A 41 -5.79 -10.41 10.14
CA VAL A 41 -5.00 -10.90 11.28
C VAL A 41 -5.70 -12.10 11.92
N PHE A 42 -7.00 -12.01 12.15
CA PHE A 42 -7.78 -13.11 12.71
C PHE A 42 -7.75 -14.37 11.83
N ASP A 43 -7.84 -14.19 10.50
CA ASP A 43 -7.73 -15.27 9.53
C ASP A 43 -6.30 -15.87 9.47
N ALA A 44 -5.26 -15.03 9.60
CA ALA A 44 -3.88 -15.46 9.74
C ALA A 44 -3.67 -16.35 10.98
N PHE A 45 -4.18 -15.91 12.13
CA PHE A 45 -4.12 -16.70 13.37
C PHE A 45 -4.88 -18.01 13.25
N LYS A 46 -6.10 -18.01 12.71
CA LYS A 46 -6.84 -19.27 12.46
C LYS A 46 -6.03 -20.23 11.60
N THR A 47 -5.45 -19.71 10.52
CA THR A 47 -4.63 -20.52 9.61
C THR A 47 -3.45 -21.12 10.35
N LEU A 48 -2.75 -20.35 11.21
CA LEU A 48 -1.64 -20.82 12.03
C LEU A 48 -2.04 -21.95 13.01
N PHE A 49 -3.19 -21.82 13.68
CA PHE A 49 -3.62 -22.76 14.72
C PHE A 49 -4.30 -24.03 14.16
N PHE A 50 -4.99 -23.92 13.04
CA PHE A 50 -5.75 -25.03 12.45
C PHE A 50 -5.02 -25.75 11.33
N VAL A 51 -3.73 -25.46 11.07
CA VAL A 51 -2.94 -26.23 10.08
C VAL A 51 -3.04 -27.71 10.45
N PRO A 52 -3.81 -28.52 9.71
CA PRO A 52 -3.82 -29.95 9.94
C PRO A 52 -2.43 -30.43 9.51
N SER A 53 -1.83 -31.36 10.25
CA SER A 53 -0.56 -31.98 9.86
C SER A 53 -0.63 -32.44 8.40
N TYR A 54 -0.08 -31.64 7.48
CA TYR A 54 -0.11 -31.91 6.04
C TYR A 54 1.30 -31.85 5.49
N LYS A 55 1.55 -32.82 4.62
CA LYS A 55 2.80 -33.30 4.01
C LYS A 55 3.69 -32.27 3.29
N ASP A 56 3.36 -30.99 3.28
CA ASP A 56 4.13 -29.94 2.59
C ASP A 56 4.23 -28.67 3.45
N PHE A 57 5.13 -28.70 4.44
CA PHE A 57 5.46 -27.59 5.36
C PHE A 57 5.57 -26.24 4.64
N THR A 58 6.15 -26.25 3.44
CA THR A 58 6.39 -25.01 2.70
C THR A 58 5.13 -24.37 2.14
N GLN A 59 4.13 -25.14 1.70
CA GLN A 59 2.89 -24.56 1.18
C GLN A 59 2.12 -23.80 2.27
N SER A 60 2.15 -24.33 3.50
CA SER A 60 1.60 -23.66 4.67
C SER A 60 2.33 -22.36 5.01
N SER A 61 3.67 -22.32 4.87
CA SER A 61 4.44 -21.09 5.10
C SER A 61 4.07 -19.96 4.12
N ILE A 62 3.71 -20.27 2.87
CA ILE A 62 3.27 -19.29 1.87
C ILE A 62 1.97 -18.65 2.29
N LEU A 63 0.98 -19.48 2.63
CA LEU A 63 -0.34 -19.01 3.02
C LEU A 63 -0.24 -18.09 4.25
N ILE A 64 0.69 -18.39 5.15
CA ILE A 64 0.97 -17.55 6.30
C ILE A 64 1.66 -16.25 5.88
N LEU A 65 2.72 -16.32 5.06
CA LEU A 65 3.44 -15.14 4.56
C LEU A 65 2.52 -14.20 3.78
N ASP A 66 1.64 -14.73 2.94
CA ASP A 66 0.67 -13.95 2.16
C ASP A 66 -0.29 -13.19 3.09
N LYS A 67 -0.85 -13.85 4.11
CA LYS A 67 -1.72 -13.20 5.10
C LYS A 67 -0.99 -12.11 5.89
N PHE A 68 0.28 -12.33 6.25
CA PHE A 68 1.09 -11.30 6.90
C PHE A 68 1.43 -10.13 5.96
N LEU A 69 1.77 -10.41 4.70
CA LEU A 69 2.02 -9.39 3.69
C LEU A 69 0.77 -8.54 3.43
N ILE A 70 -0.41 -9.16 3.38
CA ILE A 70 -1.69 -8.44 3.28
C ILE A 70 -1.89 -7.59 4.54
N ALA A 71 -1.68 -8.13 5.75
CA ALA A 71 -1.79 -7.36 6.98
C ALA A 71 -0.82 -6.16 7.03
N LEU A 72 0.40 -6.32 6.52
CA LEU A 72 1.37 -5.23 6.40
C LEU A 72 0.88 -4.13 5.46
N ILE A 73 0.20 -4.45 4.36
CA ILE A 73 -0.37 -3.42 3.48
C ILE A 73 -1.47 -2.63 4.17
N PHE A 74 -2.34 -3.30 4.93
CA PHE A 74 -3.33 -2.60 5.72
C PHE A 74 -2.65 -1.63 6.70
N LEU A 75 -1.59 -2.07 7.37
CA LEU A 75 -0.80 -1.23 8.26
C LEU A 75 -0.16 -0.04 7.53
N GLU A 76 0.39 -0.28 6.34
CA GLU A 76 1.06 0.72 5.52
C GLU A 76 0.09 1.80 5.00
N ILE A 77 -1.07 1.37 4.49
CA ILE A 77 -2.12 2.29 4.04
C ILE A 77 -2.66 3.05 5.25
N PHE A 78 -2.87 2.38 6.39
CA PHE A 78 -3.32 3.04 7.62
C PHE A 78 -2.32 4.12 8.09
N TYR A 79 -1.02 3.82 8.05
CA TYR A 79 0.04 4.80 8.32
C TYR A 79 -0.04 6.00 7.35
N THR A 80 -0.31 5.74 6.07
CA THR A 80 -0.39 6.80 5.06
C THR A 80 -1.62 7.69 5.24
N VAL A 81 -2.75 7.10 5.63
CA VAL A 81 -3.96 7.85 6.02
C VAL A 81 -3.67 8.70 7.26
N GLN A 82 -2.96 8.17 8.26
CA GLN A 82 -2.55 8.97 9.42
C GLN A 82 -1.66 10.14 9.03
N ILE A 83 -0.66 9.93 8.18
CA ILE A 83 0.22 11.02 7.75
C ILE A 83 -0.55 12.06 6.91
N ALA A 84 -1.46 11.63 6.04
CA ALA A 84 -2.34 12.54 5.30
C ALA A 84 -3.23 13.39 6.22
N LEU A 85 -3.65 12.84 7.37
CA LEU A 85 -4.40 13.57 8.40
C LEU A 85 -3.53 14.52 9.22
N LEU A 86 -2.27 14.15 9.49
CA LEU A 86 -1.37 14.90 10.38
C LEU A 86 -0.60 16.02 9.66
N GLU A 87 -0.40 15.92 8.35
CA GLU A 87 0.35 16.90 7.57
C GLU A 87 -0.55 17.68 6.59
N GLU A 88 -0.91 18.93 6.92
CA GLU A 88 -1.71 19.82 6.05
C GLU A 88 -0.98 20.30 4.79
N SER A 89 0.33 20.06 4.66
CA SER A 89 1.11 20.55 3.52
C SER A 89 1.20 19.52 2.39
N ALA A 90 0.51 19.78 1.27
CA ALA A 90 0.44 18.91 0.09
C ALA A 90 1.80 18.41 -0.45
N ILE A 91 2.89 19.15 -0.21
CA ILE A 91 4.25 18.78 -0.67
C ILE A 91 4.83 17.63 0.17
N LYS A 92 4.51 17.55 1.47
CA LYS A 92 5.00 16.47 2.33
C LYS A 92 4.23 15.17 2.14
N CYS A 93 2.98 15.25 1.66
CA CYS A 93 2.13 14.08 1.41
C CYS A 93 2.63 13.14 0.30
N VAL A 94 3.56 13.59 -0.57
CA VAL A 94 4.08 12.76 -1.67
C VAL A 94 5.08 11.70 -1.19
N GLU A 95 5.87 12.01 -0.15
CA GLU A 95 6.85 11.10 0.42
C GLU A 95 6.24 9.80 0.98
N PRO A 96 5.22 9.84 1.86
CA PRO A 96 4.58 8.62 2.36
C PRO A 96 3.90 7.82 1.25
N PHE A 97 3.33 8.48 0.24
CA PHE A 97 2.72 7.79 -0.91
C PHE A 97 3.75 6.98 -1.72
N LEU A 98 4.94 7.55 -1.96
CA LEU A 98 6.04 6.84 -2.61
C LEU A 98 6.51 5.64 -1.79
N LEU A 99 6.54 5.75 -0.45
CA LEU A 99 6.90 4.64 0.43
C LEU A 99 5.89 3.48 0.32
N VAL A 100 4.59 3.77 0.31
CA VAL A 100 3.53 2.75 0.08
C VAL A 100 3.69 2.07 -1.27
N ALA A 101 3.97 2.85 -2.32
CA ALA A 101 4.16 2.30 -3.66
C ALA A 101 5.37 1.34 -3.70
N ILE A 102 6.46 1.69 -3.03
CA ILE A 102 7.65 0.84 -2.90
C ILE A 102 7.31 -0.44 -2.12
N THR A 103 6.63 -0.35 -0.98
CA THR A 103 6.30 -1.53 -0.16
C THR A 103 5.29 -2.46 -0.87
N ALA A 104 4.34 -1.91 -1.62
CA ALA A 104 3.45 -2.71 -2.47
C ALA A 104 4.20 -3.49 -3.57
N LEU A 105 5.23 -2.90 -4.17
CA LEU A 105 6.07 -3.60 -5.15
C LEU A 105 6.99 -4.63 -4.50
N ILE A 106 7.54 -4.34 -3.31
CA ILE A 106 8.32 -5.31 -2.55
C ILE A 106 7.46 -6.55 -2.24
N ARG A 107 6.18 -6.38 -1.88
CA ARG A 107 5.26 -7.51 -1.73
C ARG A 107 5.17 -8.35 -3.00
N ARG A 108 4.94 -7.72 -4.16
CA ARG A 108 4.85 -8.44 -5.45
C ARG A 108 6.13 -9.21 -5.72
N LEU A 109 7.28 -8.59 -5.48
CA LEU A 109 8.59 -9.22 -5.64
C LEU A 109 8.76 -10.45 -4.75
N LEU A 110 8.35 -10.39 -3.48
CA LEU A 110 8.42 -11.52 -2.54
C LEU A 110 7.52 -12.67 -2.95
N ILE A 111 6.26 -12.39 -3.30
CA ILE A 111 5.30 -13.41 -3.73
C ILE A 111 5.77 -14.08 -5.03
N LEU A 112 6.20 -13.28 -6.02
CA LEU A 112 6.65 -13.78 -7.31
C LEU A 112 7.95 -14.60 -7.19
N SER A 113 8.94 -14.13 -6.43
CA SER A 113 10.17 -14.90 -6.16
C SER A 113 9.86 -16.26 -5.55
N PHE A 114 8.93 -16.27 -4.60
CA PHE A 114 8.51 -17.49 -3.95
C PHE A 114 7.83 -18.44 -4.96
N GLU A 115 6.85 -17.94 -5.72
CA GLU A 115 6.08 -18.75 -6.69
C GLU A 115 7.00 -19.48 -7.66
N VAL A 116 8.01 -18.77 -8.18
CA VAL A 116 9.03 -19.34 -9.08
C VAL A 116 9.89 -20.39 -8.40
N SER A 117 10.28 -20.18 -7.13
CA SER A 117 11.15 -21.12 -6.40
C SER A 117 10.47 -22.45 -6.06
N HIS A 118 9.14 -22.47 -5.98
CA HIS A 118 8.39 -23.61 -5.43
C HIS A 118 7.55 -24.37 -6.43
N SER A 119 7.37 -23.86 -7.65
CA SER A 119 6.64 -24.61 -8.67
C SER A 119 7.58 -25.62 -9.34
N LYS A 120 7.50 -26.87 -8.83
CA LYS A 120 8.33 -28.03 -9.19
C LYS A 120 8.29 -28.42 -10.67
N GLU A 121 7.27 -27.98 -11.42
CA GLU A 121 7.09 -28.27 -12.86
C GLU A 121 6.68 -27.01 -13.63
N LEU A 122 7.50 -25.96 -13.60
CA LEU A 122 7.30 -24.84 -14.49
C LEU A 122 7.86 -25.15 -15.89
N PRO A 123 7.06 -25.07 -16.96
CA PRO A 123 7.59 -25.03 -18.32
C PRO A 123 8.55 -23.82 -18.46
N VAL A 124 9.62 -24.01 -19.22
CA VAL A 124 10.71 -23.03 -19.40
C VAL A 124 10.17 -21.64 -19.79
N GLU A 125 9.09 -21.60 -20.57
CA GLU A 125 8.43 -20.36 -20.96
C GLU A 125 7.89 -19.57 -19.76
N LYS A 126 7.22 -20.23 -18.80
CA LYS A 126 6.70 -19.57 -17.59
C LYS A 126 7.81 -19.02 -16.71
N ILE A 127 8.94 -19.73 -16.61
CA ILE A 127 10.12 -19.23 -15.88
C ILE A 127 10.66 -17.96 -16.55
N LYS A 128 10.74 -17.92 -17.89
CA LYS A 128 11.18 -16.72 -18.61
C LYS A 128 10.24 -15.53 -18.36
N TYR A 129 8.93 -15.73 -18.43
CA TYR A 129 7.97 -14.67 -18.12
C TYR A 129 8.09 -14.17 -16.68
N ALA A 130 8.22 -15.08 -15.71
CA ALA A 130 8.37 -14.70 -14.32
C ALA A 130 9.69 -13.94 -14.04
N LEU A 131 10.79 -14.31 -14.71
CA LEU A 131 12.05 -13.57 -14.62
C LEU A 131 11.95 -12.15 -15.20
N ILE A 132 11.24 -11.99 -16.33
CA ILE A 132 10.98 -10.68 -16.93
C ILE A 132 10.13 -9.84 -15.98
N GLU A 133 9.08 -10.41 -15.41
CA GLU A 133 8.23 -9.72 -14.45
C GLU A 133 9.01 -9.33 -13.18
N LEU A 134 9.89 -10.21 -12.68
CA LEU A 134 10.76 -9.91 -11.53
C LEU A 134 11.67 -8.72 -11.81
N LEU A 135 12.22 -8.66 -13.04
CA LEU A 135 13.08 -7.58 -13.49
C LEU A 135 12.30 -6.27 -13.65
N GLU A 136 11.08 -6.33 -14.19
CA GLU A 136 10.19 -5.16 -14.32
C GLU A 136 9.83 -4.57 -12.95
N VAL A 137 9.40 -5.43 -12.01
CA VAL A 137 9.07 -5.00 -10.64
C VAL A 137 10.30 -4.44 -9.93
N GLY A 138 11.45 -5.11 -10.04
CA GLY A 138 12.70 -4.64 -9.46
C GLY A 138 13.15 -3.29 -10.03
N PHE A 139 13.03 -3.11 -11.35
CA PHE A 139 13.33 -1.85 -12.02
C PHE A 139 12.40 -0.71 -11.56
N LEU A 140 11.10 -0.99 -11.42
CA LEU A 140 10.12 -0.01 -10.96
C LEU A 140 10.40 0.43 -9.50
N ILE A 141 10.81 -0.50 -8.63
CA ILE A 141 11.26 -0.16 -7.26
C ILE A 141 12.44 0.82 -7.29
N LEU A 142 13.43 0.56 -8.13
CA LEU A 142 14.60 1.45 -8.28
C LEU A 142 14.21 2.84 -8.78
N LEU A 143 13.29 2.93 -9.74
CA LEU A 143 12.77 4.21 -10.23
C LEU A 143 12.04 4.99 -9.13
N LEU A 144 11.18 4.34 -8.34
CA LEU A 144 10.49 4.99 -7.23
C LEU A 144 11.46 5.44 -6.14
N LEU A 145 12.48 4.64 -5.83
CA LEU A 145 13.55 5.02 -4.90
C LEU A 145 14.33 6.24 -5.42
N ALA A 146 14.67 6.28 -6.71
CA ALA A 146 15.32 7.44 -7.31
C ALA A 146 14.44 8.69 -7.20
N GLY A 147 13.14 8.57 -7.49
CA GLY A 147 12.16 9.65 -7.30
C GLY A 147 12.10 10.15 -5.85
N LEU A 148 12.08 9.22 -4.89
CA LEU A 148 12.10 9.53 -3.45
C LEU A 148 13.38 10.28 -3.05
N ILE A 149 14.55 9.87 -3.55
CA ILE A 149 15.83 10.53 -3.29
C ILE A 149 15.82 11.96 -3.85
N VAL A 150 15.35 12.14 -5.08
CA VAL A 150 15.24 13.46 -5.72
C VAL A 150 14.30 14.36 -4.91
N LEU A 151 13.13 13.86 -4.53
CA LEU A 151 12.17 14.60 -3.71
C LEU A 151 12.77 15.02 -2.37
N ARG A 152 13.47 14.11 -1.68
CA ARG A 152 14.17 14.43 -0.42
C ARG A 152 15.28 15.46 -0.59
N LYS A 153 16.01 15.42 -1.71
CA LYS A 153 17.07 16.38 -2.03
C LYS A 153 16.49 17.77 -2.29
N MET A 154 15.41 17.87 -3.07
CA MET A 154 14.73 19.13 -3.35
C MET A 154 14.12 19.78 -2.11
N ARG A 155 13.73 18.99 -1.10
CA ARG A 155 13.21 19.53 0.18
C ARG A 155 14.31 20.08 1.10
N ARG A 156 15.58 19.67 0.90
CA ARG A 156 16.71 20.07 1.76
C ARG A 156 17.50 21.27 1.23
N GLY A 157 17.31 21.65 -0.04
CA GLY A 157 17.93 22.83 -0.67
C GLY A 157 16.93 23.97 -0.76
#